data_AF-A0A8J6KAZ8-F1
#
_entry.id   AF-A0A8J6KAZ8-F1
#
_cell.length_a   1.000
_cell.length_b   1.000
_cell.length_c   1.000
_cell.angle_alpha   90.00
_cell.angle_beta   90.00
_cell.angle_gamma   90.00
#
_symmetry.space_group_name_H-M   'P 1'
#
loop_
_entity.id
_entity.type
_entity.pdbx_description
1 polymer ?
#
loop_
_entity_poly.entity_id
_entity_poly.type
_entity_poly.pdbx_seq_one_letter_code
_entity_poly.pdbx_strand_id
1 'polypeptide(L)'
;MRLEIWFRIPLLILVLDSVNSQAISQVLENKILHSTSGVWALWGAWTGCSSSCGEGVTLRYRKCQRDNIEVTCAGEQRQYKSCQSVLCPANSIPFRNLQCALYNTRPIPGSSQQRYQWVPFYGAPIPCHLSCLAVGHNFYYTFGRVLDGTRCGEDSDGTCINGQCLTAGCDGILGSGVTNDLCGKCGGRNDSCIHIQDVFRLLYPSSGVFGYKNVTRIPAGARRIKVTDKSQNILALMSLSKGYVINGNWTMSRSGVYKVAGTEVRYSRVTISHEFLEASGPTDEDLYVL
;
A
#
# COMPACT_ATOMS: atom_id res chain seq x y z
N MET A 1 -19.80 22.60 4.15
CA MET A 1 -19.02 21.35 4.21
C MET A 1 -19.49 20.35 3.15
N ARG A 2 -18.58 19.52 2.63
CA ARG A 2 -18.85 18.41 1.70
C ARG A 2 -18.20 17.13 2.25
N LEU A 3 -18.93 16.01 2.21
CA LEU A 3 -18.49 14.67 2.60
C LEU A 3 -18.51 13.75 1.37
N GLU A 4 -17.46 12.94 1.21
CA GLU A 4 -17.38 11.84 0.25
C GLU A 4 -16.84 10.59 0.95
N ILE A 5 -17.54 9.47 0.84
CA ILE A 5 -17.13 8.17 1.40
C ILE A 5 -17.52 7.02 0.46
N TRP A 6 -16.77 5.92 0.54
CA TRP A 6 -17.10 4.64 -0.10
C TRP A 6 -17.42 3.61 0.99
N PHE A 7 -18.63 3.06 0.94
CA PHE A 7 -19.16 2.23 2.03
C PHE A 7 -19.65 0.89 1.51
N ARG A 8 -19.18 -0.23 2.08
CA ARG A 8 -19.61 -1.56 1.65
C ARG A 8 -21.11 -1.73 1.88
N ILE A 9 -21.78 -2.35 0.92
CA ILE A 9 -23.19 -2.73 1.08
C ILE A 9 -23.20 -3.91 2.06
N PRO A 10 -23.83 -3.82 3.24
CA PRO A 10 -24.04 -4.99 4.06
C PRO A 10 -24.93 -5.97 3.29
N LEU A 11 -24.61 -7.27 3.33
CA LEU A 11 -25.33 -8.35 2.65
C LEU A 11 -26.80 -8.56 3.10
N LEU A 12 -27.41 -7.60 3.80
CA LEU A 12 -28.81 -7.63 4.21
C LEU A 12 -29.57 -6.45 3.60
N ILE A 13 -30.74 -6.76 3.01
CA ILE A 13 -31.75 -5.93 2.29
C ILE A 13 -31.59 -6.09 0.75
N LEU A 14 -32.38 -6.89 0.00
CA LEU A 14 -33.74 -7.46 0.16
C LEU A 14 -33.90 -8.85 -0.48
N VAL A 15 -34.79 -9.66 0.10
CA VAL A 15 -35.54 -10.75 -0.55
C VAL A 15 -36.78 -10.14 -1.23
N LEU A 16 -37.27 -10.84 -2.29
CA LEU A 16 -38.43 -10.63 -3.18
C LEU A 16 -38.06 -9.77 -4.42
N ASP A 17 -38.06 -10.28 -5.65
CA ASP A 17 -39.10 -11.10 -6.28
C ASP A 17 -38.62 -12.35 -7.03
N SER A 18 -39.51 -13.32 -7.08
CA SER A 18 -39.47 -14.53 -7.90
C SER A 18 -39.52 -14.23 -9.40
N VAL A 19 -38.50 -14.65 -10.15
CA VAL A 19 -38.70 -15.14 -11.53
C VAL A 19 -37.90 -16.43 -11.71
N ASN A 20 -38.65 -17.51 -11.82
CA ASN A 20 -38.21 -18.81 -12.28
C ASN A 20 -38.10 -18.77 -13.81
N SER A 21 -36.96 -19.14 -14.38
CA SER A 21 -36.93 -19.96 -15.59
C SER A 21 -35.54 -20.53 -15.81
N GLN A 22 -35.50 -21.85 -15.91
CA GLN A 22 -34.38 -22.61 -16.44
C GLN A 22 -34.01 -22.11 -17.84
N ALA A 23 -32.70 -21.90 -18.04
CA ALA A 23 -31.91 -21.88 -19.28
C ALA A 23 -30.74 -20.91 -18.99
N ILE A 24 -29.46 -21.24 -19.09
CA ILE A 24 -28.79 -22.05 -20.10
C ILE A 24 -27.60 -22.73 -19.40
N SER A 25 -27.73 -24.02 -19.10
CA SER A 25 -26.59 -24.93 -19.13
C SER A 25 -26.49 -25.39 -20.58
N GLN A 26 -25.48 -24.88 -21.31
CA GLN A 26 -24.88 -25.42 -22.55
C GLN A 26 -24.29 -24.27 -23.38
N VAL A 27 -23.03 -23.91 -23.09
CA VAL A 27 -22.01 -23.68 -24.13
C VAL A 27 -20.69 -24.20 -23.57
N LEU A 28 -20.60 -25.52 -23.43
CA LEU A 28 -19.33 -26.24 -23.39
C LEU A 28 -19.39 -27.31 -24.47
N GLU A 29 -19.61 -26.87 -25.71
CA GLU A 29 -19.28 -27.67 -26.88
C GLU A 29 -17.90 -27.25 -27.37
N ASN A 30 -16.94 -28.12 -27.06
CA ASN A 30 -15.79 -28.50 -27.87
C ASN A 30 -15.33 -27.48 -28.92
N LYS A 31 -14.51 -26.54 -28.47
CA LYS A 31 -13.46 -25.98 -29.29
C LYS A 31 -12.14 -26.50 -28.76
N ILE A 32 -11.76 -27.71 -29.19
CA ILE A 32 -10.33 -28.07 -29.25
C ILE A 32 -9.77 -27.19 -30.38
N LEU A 33 -9.60 -25.91 -30.07
CA LEU A 33 -8.57 -25.11 -30.69
C LEU A 33 -7.29 -25.80 -30.23
N HIS A 34 -6.60 -26.44 -31.17
CA HIS A 34 -5.21 -26.82 -30.96
C HIS A 34 -4.49 -25.52 -30.58
N SER A 35 -4.35 -25.28 -29.28
CA SER A 35 -3.69 -24.09 -28.78
C SER A 35 -2.23 -24.24 -29.15
N THR A 36 -1.83 -23.55 -30.21
CA THR A 36 -0.42 -23.33 -30.55
C THR A 36 0.27 -22.48 -29.47
N SER A 37 -0.40 -22.09 -28.40
CA SER A 37 0.17 -21.43 -27.23
C SER A 37 0.29 -22.43 -26.08
N GLY A 38 1.43 -22.42 -25.38
CA GLY A 38 1.60 -23.24 -24.17
C GLY A 38 0.60 -22.85 -23.08
N VAL A 39 0.35 -23.78 -22.16
CA VAL A 39 -0.52 -23.59 -21.00
C VAL A 39 0.33 -23.52 -19.74
N TRP A 40 0.08 -22.50 -18.92
CA TRP A 40 0.72 -22.38 -17.62
C TRP A 40 0.28 -23.51 -16.70
N ALA A 41 1.24 -24.24 -16.15
CA ALA A 41 1.00 -25.11 -15.02
C ALA A 41 0.57 -24.30 -13.79
N LEU A 42 0.02 -25.00 -12.79
CA LEU A 42 -0.22 -24.39 -11.49
C LEU A 42 1.08 -23.85 -10.90
N TRP A 43 0.94 -22.78 -10.11
CA TRP A 43 2.05 -22.27 -9.34
C TRP A 43 2.55 -23.33 -8.37
N GLY A 44 3.87 -23.54 -8.36
CA GLY A 44 4.53 -24.35 -7.35
C GLY A 44 4.43 -23.72 -5.96
N ALA A 45 4.89 -24.47 -4.96
CA ALA A 45 5.02 -23.97 -3.60
C ALA A 45 6.02 -22.80 -3.53
N TRP A 46 5.81 -21.92 -2.55
CA TRP A 46 6.76 -20.89 -2.18
C TRP A 46 8.03 -21.53 -1.59
N THR A 47 9.20 -20.99 -1.94
CA THR A 47 10.47 -21.38 -1.32
C THR A 47 10.52 -20.91 0.14
N GLY A 48 11.52 -21.38 0.89
CA GLY A 48 11.90 -20.74 2.14
C GLY A 48 12.23 -19.25 1.95
N CYS A 49 12.18 -18.50 3.05
CA CYS A 49 12.59 -17.10 3.06
C CYS A 49 14.09 -16.99 2.76
N SER A 50 14.48 -16.05 1.89
CA SER A 50 15.88 -15.82 1.55
C SER A 50 16.73 -15.38 2.75
N SER A 51 16.09 -14.80 3.77
CA SER A 51 16.75 -14.29 4.97
C SER A 51 16.56 -15.26 6.14
N SER A 52 17.64 -15.53 6.88
CA SER A 52 17.62 -16.33 8.10
C SER A 52 17.04 -15.59 9.30
N CYS A 53 16.97 -14.26 9.24
CA CYS A 53 16.29 -13.39 10.20
C CYS A 53 15.77 -12.13 9.49
N GLY A 54 14.82 -11.42 10.10
CA GLY A 54 14.28 -10.17 9.57
C GLY A 54 13.54 -10.37 8.26
N GLU A 55 13.56 -9.35 7.42
CA GLU A 55 12.90 -9.36 6.12
C GLU A 55 13.74 -10.09 5.07
N GLY A 56 13.06 -10.84 4.20
CA GLY A 56 13.63 -11.43 3.01
C GLY A 56 12.59 -11.58 1.93
N VAL A 57 12.90 -12.41 0.94
CA VAL A 57 11.99 -12.74 -0.15
C VAL A 57 11.80 -14.24 -0.30
N THR A 58 10.60 -14.63 -0.65
CA THR A 58 10.26 -15.98 -1.09
C THR A 58 9.84 -15.94 -2.55
N LEU A 59 10.09 -17.04 -3.25
CA LEU A 59 9.93 -17.17 -4.68
C LEU A 59 9.10 -18.40 -4.98
N ARG A 60 8.27 -18.33 -6.01
CA ARG A 60 7.63 -19.50 -6.60
C ARG A 60 7.72 -19.45 -8.11
N TYR A 61 7.61 -20.63 -8.70
CA TYR A 61 7.76 -20.83 -10.13
C TYR A 61 6.55 -21.57 -10.68
N ARG A 62 6.23 -21.33 -11.94
CA ARG A 62 5.37 -22.19 -12.75
C ARG A 62 6.06 -22.48 -14.06
N LYS A 63 5.75 -23.62 -14.67
CA LYS A 63 6.22 -23.95 -16.02
C LYS A 63 5.13 -23.65 -17.02
N CYS A 64 5.49 -23.30 -18.25
CA CYS A 64 4.53 -23.32 -19.34
C CYS A 64 4.84 -24.50 -20.24
N GLN A 65 3.82 -25.30 -20.55
CA GLN A 65 4.00 -26.53 -21.32
C GLN A 65 3.02 -26.62 -22.48
N ARG A 66 3.47 -27.23 -23.57
CA ARG A 66 2.64 -27.70 -24.69
C ARG A 66 3.04 -29.14 -24.96
N ASP A 67 2.08 -30.07 -24.94
CA ASP A 67 2.32 -31.49 -25.18
C ASP A 67 3.47 -32.07 -24.31
N ASN A 68 3.48 -31.71 -23.03
CA ASN A 68 4.53 -32.04 -22.04
C ASN A 68 5.93 -31.44 -22.29
N ILE A 69 6.11 -30.63 -23.34
CA ILE A 69 7.36 -29.91 -23.63
C ILE A 69 7.28 -28.51 -23.03
N GLU A 70 8.35 -28.09 -22.35
CA GLU A 70 8.47 -26.72 -21.81
C GLU A 70 8.60 -25.70 -22.95
N VAL A 71 7.75 -24.68 -22.93
CA VAL A 71 7.69 -23.63 -23.95
C VAL A 71 7.58 -22.26 -23.28
N THR A 72 7.82 -21.19 -24.03
CA THR A 72 7.64 -19.82 -23.54
C THR A 72 6.20 -19.38 -23.70
N CYS A 73 5.63 -18.74 -22.66
CA CYS A 73 4.28 -18.21 -22.66
C CYS A 73 4.27 -16.74 -22.22
N ALA A 74 3.24 -16.01 -22.62
CA ALA A 74 3.02 -14.66 -22.15
C ALA A 74 2.69 -14.65 -20.65
N GLY A 75 3.35 -13.75 -19.92
CA GLY A 75 3.20 -13.56 -18.48
C GLY A 75 4.37 -14.10 -17.66
N GLU A 76 4.29 -13.88 -16.34
CA GLU A 76 5.41 -14.15 -15.44
C GLU A 76 5.58 -15.65 -15.16
N GLN A 77 6.81 -16.16 -15.34
CA GLN A 77 7.20 -17.52 -14.92
C GLN A 77 7.53 -17.60 -13.43
N ARG A 78 7.89 -16.46 -12.83
CA ARG A 78 8.38 -16.31 -11.45
C ARG A 78 7.54 -15.29 -10.72
N GLN A 79 7.31 -15.53 -9.44
CA GLN A 79 6.70 -14.54 -8.56
C GLN A 79 7.46 -14.45 -7.25
N TYR A 80 7.56 -13.24 -6.73
CA TYR A 80 8.26 -12.93 -5.50
C TYR A 80 7.27 -12.35 -4.48
N LYS A 81 7.47 -12.68 -3.21
CA LYS A 81 6.80 -12.03 -2.08
C LYS A 81 7.83 -11.69 -1.02
N SER A 82 7.59 -10.62 -0.29
CA SER A 82 8.30 -10.38 0.96
C SER A 82 7.91 -11.45 1.98
N CYS A 83 8.88 -11.87 2.78
CA CYS A 83 8.68 -12.78 3.90
C CYS A 83 9.35 -12.22 5.15
N GLN A 84 8.76 -12.52 6.30
CA GLN A 84 9.31 -12.20 7.61
C GLN A 84 9.85 -13.48 8.24
N SER A 85 11.14 -13.50 8.51
CA SER A 85 11.80 -14.55 9.28
C SER A 85 11.82 -14.18 10.78
N VAL A 86 12.52 -14.97 11.59
CA VAL A 86 12.71 -14.66 13.02
C VAL A 86 13.37 -13.30 13.20
N LEU A 87 13.08 -12.60 14.30
CA LEU A 87 13.70 -11.29 14.55
C LEU A 87 15.23 -11.41 14.52
N CYS A 88 15.88 -10.46 13.84
CA CYS A 88 17.34 -10.42 13.86
C CYS A 88 17.86 -10.02 15.25
N PRO A 89 19.03 -10.54 15.67
CA PRO A 89 19.69 -10.09 16.89
C PRO A 89 19.88 -8.57 16.88
N ALA A 90 19.84 -7.92 18.05
CA ALA A 90 19.89 -6.45 18.16
C ALA A 90 21.11 -5.80 17.47
N ASN A 91 22.23 -6.52 17.39
CA ASN A 91 23.47 -6.04 16.75
C ASN A 91 23.62 -6.54 15.30
N SER A 92 22.54 -7.00 14.66
CA SER A 92 22.58 -7.43 13.27
C SER A 92 22.88 -6.24 12.36
N ILE A 93 23.78 -6.44 11.40
CA ILE A 93 24.10 -5.45 10.39
C ILE A 93 23.03 -5.54 9.29
N PRO A 94 22.42 -4.42 8.86
CA PRO A 94 21.47 -4.44 7.75
C PRO A 94 22.08 -5.02 6.48
N PHE A 95 21.28 -5.74 5.69
CA PHE A 95 21.79 -6.54 4.58
C PHE A 95 22.53 -5.71 3.51
N ARG A 96 22.07 -4.49 3.23
CA ARG A 96 22.75 -3.56 2.30
C ARG A 96 24.09 -3.06 2.86
N ASN A 97 24.18 -2.81 4.17
CA ASN A 97 25.42 -2.41 4.85
C ASN A 97 26.45 -3.54 4.75
N LEU A 98 26.03 -4.78 4.97
CA LEU A 98 26.90 -5.94 4.80
C LEU A 98 27.45 -6.03 3.37
N GLN A 99 26.60 -5.82 2.36
CA GLN A 99 27.03 -5.83 0.96
C GLN A 99 28.09 -4.77 0.64
N CYS A 100 27.96 -3.54 1.16
CA CYS A 100 29.02 -2.53 1.04
C CYS A 100 30.31 -2.96 1.79
N ALA A 101 30.16 -3.48 3.01
CA ALA A 101 31.29 -3.88 3.84
C ALA A 101 32.15 -5.00 3.22
N LEU A 102 31.60 -5.84 2.34
CA LEU A 102 32.34 -6.85 1.57
C LEU A 102 33.47 -6.25 0.69
N TYR A 103 33.40 -4.95 0.40
CA TYR A 103 34.40 -4.23 -0.39
C TYR A 103 35.41 -3.44 0.46
N ASN A 104 35.31 -3.47 1.80
CA ASN A 104 36.22 -2.72 2.68
C ASN A 104 37.69 -3.13 2.51
N THR A 105 37.93 -4.39 2.15
CA THR A 105 39.28 -4.96 1.99
C THR A 105 39.77 -4.94 0.54
N ARG A 106 38.97 -4.42 -0.39
CA ARG A 106 39.25 -4.45 -1.84
C ARG A 106 39.61 -3.06 -2.36
N PRO A 107 40.72 -2.91 -3.10
CA PRO A 107 41.00 -1.65 -3.78
C PRO A 107 40.00 -1.45 -4.93
N ILE A 108 39.66 -0.18 -5.21
CA ILE A 108 38.81 0.17 -6.35
C ILE A 108 39.67 0.36 -7.61
N PRO A 109 39.16 0.01 -8.82
CA PRO A 109 39.87 0.28 -10.05
C PRO A 109 40.19 1.77 -10.18
N GLY A 110 41.44 2.09 -10.50
CA GLY A 110 41.91 3.47 -10.65
C GLY A 110 42.26 4.21 -9.36
N SER A 111 42.16 3.58 -8.17
CA SER A 111 42.78 4.12 -6.95
C SER A 111 44.21 3.58 -6.76
N SER A 112 45.03 4.30 -5.99
CA SER A 112 46.40 3.95 -5.61
C SER A 112 46.44 2.80 -4.58
N GLN A 113 45.74 1.70 -4.84
CA GLN A 113 45.52 0.56 -3.92
C GLN A 113 44.91 0.92 -2.57
N GLN A 114 44.37 2.15 -2.44
CA GLN A 114 43.72 2.62 -1.24
C GLN A 114 42.45 1.80 -0.95
N ARG A 115 42.26 1.47 0.32
CA ARG A 115 41.08 0.79 0.86
C ARG A 115 40.24 1.80 1.64
N TYR A 116 38.93 1.59 1.66
CA TYR A 116 37.99 2.49 2.30
C TYR A 116 36.99 1.68 3.13
N GLN A 117 36.47 2.30 4.18
CA GLN A 117 35.27 1.79 4.84
C GLN A 117 34.04 2.28 4.08
N TRP A 118 33.18 1.36 3.68
CA TRP A 118 32.03 1.63 2.83
C TRP A 118 30.72 1.53 3.63
N VAL A 119 29.84 2.51 3.43
CA VAL A 119 28.45 2.50 3.93
C VAL A 119 27.47 2.73 2.78
N PRO A 120 26.21 2.26 2.86
CA PRO A 120 25.25 2.48 1.79
C PRO A 120 25.02 3.96 1.49
N PHE A 121 24.93 4.28 0.20
CA PHE A 121 24.55 5.61 -0.28
C PHE A 121 23.25 5.52 -1.07
N TYR A 122 22.19 6.12 -0.53
CA TYR A 122 20.85 6.07 -1.13
C TYR A 122 20.57 7.25 -2.09
N GLY A 123 21.47 8.22 -2.22
CA GLY A 123 21.33 9.36 -3.13
C GLY A 123 21.68 9.07 -4.60
N ALA A 124 22.06 7.83 -4.93
CA ALA A 124 22.38 7.43 -6.29
C ALA A 124 21.11 7.25 -7.15
N PRO A 125 21.16 7.50 -8.48
CA PRO A 125 19.98 7.53 -9.34
C PRO A 125 19.31 6.16 -9.55
N ILE A 126 20.04 5.06 -9.35
CA ILE A 126 19.52 3.70 -9.53
C ILE A 126 19.46 3.02 -8.16
N PRO A 127 18.27 2.92 -7.52
CA PRO A 127 18.16 2.43 -6.16
C PRO A 127 18.76 1.05 -5.96
N CYS A 128 18.53 0.11 -6.87
CA CYS A 128 19.00 -1.28 -6.75
C CYS A 128 20.44 -1.51 -7.21
N HIS A 129 21.21 -0.44 -7.43
CA HIS A 129 22.65 -0.52 -7.49
C HIS A 129 23.27 -0.46 -6.08
N LEU A 130 24.35 -1.20 -5.88
CA LEU A 130 25.14 -1.17 -4.66
C LEU A 130 26.08 0.05 -4.69
N SER A 131 25.48 1.23 -4.50
CA SER A 131 26.21 2.48 -4.34
C SER A 131 26.61 2.66 -2.88
N CYS A 132 27.91 2.81 -2.64
CA CYS A 132 28.48 2.91 -1.30
C CYS A 132 29.34 4.17 -1.16
N LEU A 133 29.11 4.95 -0.10
CA LEU A 133 29.89 6.12 0.27
C LEU A 133 31.16 5.69 1.01
N ALA A 134 32.31 6.27 0.65
CA ALA A 134 33.55 6.09 1.39
C ALA A 134 33.52 6.95 2.67
N VAL A 135 33.52 6.32 3.84
CA VAL A 135 33.46 7.02 5.13
C VAL A 135 34.65 7.97 5.28
N GLY A 136 34.39 9.22 5.65
CA GLY A 136 35.42 10.27 5.78
C GLY A 136 35.85 10.89 4.44
N HIS A 137 35.19 10.55 3.34
CA HIS A 137 35.48 11.08 2.01
C HIS A 137 34.20 11.55 1.29
N ASN A 138 34.37 12.40 0.27
CA ASN A 138 33.26 13.04 -0.45
C ASN A 138 32.92 12.33 -1.77
N PHE A 139 33.07 11.01 -1.82
CA PHE A 139 32.75 10.24 -3.03
C PHE A 139 32.09 8.90 -2.68
N TYR A 140 31.26 8.43 -3.60
CA TYR A 140 30.68 7.09 -3.56
C TYR A 140 31.14 6.29 -4.80
N TYR A 141 31.11 4.97 -4.68
CA TYR A 141 31.40 4.05 -5.78
C TYR A 141 30.25 3.04 -5.93
N THR A 142 29.99 2.59 -7.15
CA THR A 142 28.93 1.62 -7.43
C THR A 142 29.54 0.27 -7.79
N PHE A 143 29.26 -0.74 -6.96
CA PHE A 143 29.83 -2.09 -7.08
C PHE A 143 28.97 -3.09 -7.89
N GLY A 144 27.97 -2.59 -8.61
CA GLY A 144 27.02 -3.39 -9.39
C GLY A 144 25.62 -3.36 -8.81
N ARG A 145 24.89 -4.48 -8.89
CA ARG A 145 23.53 -4.64 -8.36
C ARG A 145 23.57 -5.15 -6.92
N VAL A 146 22.62 -4.73 -6.11
CA VAL A 146 22.39 -5.39 -4.81
C VAL A 146 21.81 -6.78 -5.02
N LEU A 147 21.95 -7.64 -4.01
CA LEU A 147 21.32 -8.96 -4.00
C LEU A 147 19.79 -8.86 -3.89
N ASP A 148 19.09 -9.82 -4.49
CA ASP A 148 17.63 -9.91 -4.41
C ASP A 148 17.16 -9.98 -2.95
N GLY A 149 16.10 -9.23 -2.62
CA GLY A 149 15.60 -9.09 -1.26
C GLY A 149 16.19 -7.91 -0.47
N THR A 150 17.16 -7.18 -1.04
CA THR A 150 17.67 -5.95 -0.42
C THR A 150 16.67 -4.81 -0.57
N ARG A 151 16.38 -4.05 0.49
CA ARG A 151 15.56 -2.84 0.41
C ARG A 151 16.17 -1.81 -0.57
N CYS A 152 15.30 -1.09 -1.28
CA CYS A 152 15.72 -0.10 -2.27
C CYS A 152 16.30 1.18 -1.63
N GLY A 153 15.70 1.60 -0.51
CA GLY A 153 16.01 2.83 0.21
C GLY A 153 15.75 2.66 1.71
N GLU A 154 16.15 3.65 2.50
CA GLU A 154 15.95 3.65 3.95
C GLU A 154 14.45 3.72 4.32
N ASP A 155 13.72 4.63 3.67
CA ASP A 155 12.27 4.84 3.86
C ASP A 155 11.41 4.25 2.72
N SER A 156 11.97 3.31 1.95
CA SER A 156 11.27 2.71 0.83
C SER A 156 10.63 1.39 1.23
N ASP A 157 9.34 1.22 0.92
CA ASP A 157 8.64 -0.08 0.98
C ASP A 157 9.04 -1.02 -0.18
N GLY A 158 9.97 -0.59 -1.04
CA GLY A 158 10.44 -1.32 -2.21
C GLY A 158 11.55 -2.32 -1.88
N THR A 159 11.52 -3.45 -2.59
CA THR A 159 12.53 -4.51 -2.52
C THR A 159 13.19 -4.70 -3.89
N CYS A 160 14.51 -4.82 -3.90
CA CYS A 160 15.27 -5.07 -5.12
C CYS A 160 15.14 -6.52 -5.57
N ILE A 161 14.69 -6.73 -6.80
CA ILE A 161 14.57 -8.02 -7.47
C ILE A 161 15.07 -7.87 -8.90
N ASN A 162 16.05 -8.69 -9.29
CA ASN A 162 16.70 -8.65 -10.60
C ASN A 162 17.19 -7.24 -11.00
N GLY A 163 17.60 -6.43 -10.01
CA GLY A 163 18.05 -5.05 -10.22
C GLY A 163 16.95 -4.00 -10.37
N GLN A 164 15.68 -4.36 -10.20
CA GLN A 164 14.55 -3.42 -10.19
C GLN A 164 13.99 -3.25 -8.79
N CYS A 165 13.57 -2.03 -8.45
CA CYS A 165 12.90 -1.76 -7.18
C CYS A 165 11.40 -2.05 -7.32
N LEU A 166 10.95 -3.15 -6.71
CA LEU A 166 9.56 -3.60 -6.80
C LEU A 166 8.84 -3.39 -5.46
N THR A 167 7.64 -2.84 -5.50
CA THR A 167 6.72 -2.77 -4.35
C THR A 167 5.69 -3.88 -4.43
N ALA A 168 5.17 -4.30 -3.28
CA ALA A 168 4.11 -5.29 -3.22
C ALA A 168 2.78 -4.67 -3.69
N GLY A 169 2.07 -5.37 -4.57
CA GLY A 169 0.66 -5.09 -4.81
C GLY A 169 -0.20 -5.46 -3.60
N CYS A 170 -1.49 -5.14 -3.66
CA CYS A 170 -2.44 -5.54 -2.61
C CYS A 170 -2.60 -7.06 -2.46
N ASP A 171 -2.14 -7.84 -3.44
CA ASP A 171 -2.09 -9.31 -3.43
C ASP A 171 -0.82 -9.86 -2.75
N GLY A 172 0.04 -8.95 -2.28
CA GLY A 172 1.31 -9.23 -1.61
C GLY A 172 2.43 -9.65 -2.57
N ILE A 173 2.19 -9.67 -3.89
CA ILE A 173 3.18 -10.05 -4.90
C ILE A 173 4.01 -8.81 -5.27
N LEU A 174 5.34 -8.94 -5.21
CA LEU A 174 6.26 -7.89 -5.62
C LEU A 174 6.17 -7.67 -7.12
N GLY A 175 5.92 -6.42 -7.53
CA GLY A 175 5.84 -6.03 -8.95
C GLY A 175 4.54 -6.43 -9.65
N SER A 176 3.52 -6.91 -8.95
CA SER A 176 2.23 -7.25 -9.59
C SER A 176 1.48 -6.05 -10.13
N GLY A 177 1.71 -4.85 -9.56
CA GLY A 177 1.01 -3.62 -9.90
C GLY A 177 -0.48 -3.64 -9.54
N VAL A 178 -0.97 -4.70 -8.90
CA VAL A 178 -2.39 -4.83 -8.54
C VAL A 178 -2.66 -3.94 -7.33
N THR A 179 -3.65 -3.05 -7.47
CA THR A 179 -4.05 -2.12 -6.43
C THR A 179 -5.44 -2.46 -5.88
N ASN A 180 -5.72 -1.92 -4.69
CA ASN A 180 -7.07 -1.97 -4.14
C ASN A 180 -7.99 -1.05 -4.93
N ASP A 181 -9.19 -1.53 -5.21
CA ASP A 181 -10.27 -0.70 -5.73
C ASP A 181 -10.75 0.31 -4.67
N LEU A 182 -11.72 1.17 -5.01
CA LEU A 182 -12.26 2.19 -4.12
C LEU A 182 -12.98 1.60 -2.89
N CYS A 183 -13.42 0.35 -3.00
CA CYS A 183 -14.03 -0.45 -1.94
C CYS A 183 -13.02 -1.20 -1.05
N GLY A 184 -11.72 -1.08 -1.36
CA GLY A 184 -10.66 -1.79 -0.67
C GLY A 184 -10.56 -3.27 -1.02
N LYS A 185 -11.10 -3.70 -2.16
CA LYS A 185 -10.94 -5.07 -2.69
C LYS A 185 -9.75 -5.09 -3.66
N CYS A 186 -8.79 -5.98 -3.40
CA CYS A 186 -7.62 -6.11 -4.25
C CYS A 186 -8.00 -6.62 -5.65
N GLY A 187 -7.61 -5.88 -6.70
CA GLY A 187 -8.03 -6.18 -8.08
C GLY A 187 -9.55 -6.11 -8.29
N GLY A 188 -10.26 -5.38 -7.43
CA GLY A 188 -11.71 -5.23 -7.48
C GLY A 188 -12.18 -4.31 -8.61
N ARG A 189 -13.51 -4.22 -8.80
CA ARG A 189 -14.15 -3.48 -9.90
C ARG A 189 -15.00 -2.30 -9.41
N ASN A 190 -14.83 -1.87 -8.16
CA ASN A 190 -15.63 -0.81 -7.52
C ASN A 190 -17.13 -1.12 -7.38
N ASP A 191 -17.51 -2.40 -7.37
CA ASP A 191 -18.90 -2.89 -7.34
C ASP A 191 -19.32 -3.45 -5.97
N SER A 192 -18.41 -3.49 -5.00
CA SER A 192 -18.65 -4.05 -3.66
C SER A 192 -19.02 -3.01 -2.60
N CYS A 193 -19.18 -1.75 -3.00
CA CYS A 193 -19.49 -0.63 -2.12
C CYS A 193 -20.21 0.48 -2.89
N ILE A 194 -20.92 1.34 -2.17
CA ILE A 194 -21.59 2.53 -2.71
C ILE A 194 -20.75 3.78 -2.42
N HIS A 195 -20.82 4.74 -3.35
CA HIS A 195 -20.27 6.07 -3.15
C HIS A 195 -21.36 6.97 -2.56
N ILE A 196 -21.11 7.54 -1.39
CA ILE A 196 -21.98 8.51 -0.74
C ILE A 196 -21.28 9.86 -0.81
N GLN A 197 -21.92 10.81 -1.48
CA GLN A 197 -21.51 12.20 -1.52
C GLN A 197 -22.65 13.07 -0.97
N ASP A 198 -22.34 13.90 0.02
CA ASP A 198 -23.32 14.78 0.64
C ASP A 198 -22.74 16.19 0.85
N VAL A 199 -23.59 17.21 0.76
CA VAL A 199 -23.21 18.62 0.87
C VAL A 199 -24.07 19.28 1.94
N PHE A 200 -23.44 19.58 3.07
CA PHE A 200 -24.08 20.21 4.21
C PHE A 200 -23.98 21.72 4.11
N ARG A 201 -25.14 22.36 3.95
CA ARG A 201 -25.35 23.80 3.99
C ARG A 201 -26.39 24.11 5.04
N LEU A 202 -25.95 24.49 6.24
CA LEU A 202 -26.86 25.06 7.22
C LEU A 202 -27.12 26.51 6.84
N LEU A 203 -28.36 26.81 6.45
CA LEU A 203 -28.88 28.18 6.51
C LEU A 203 -29.12 28.45 8.01
N TYR A 204 -28.42 29.43 8.56
CA TYR A 204 -28.61 29.90 9.94
C TYR A 204 -30.10 29.96 10.32
N PRO A 205 -30.53 29.36 11.44
CA PRO A 205 -31.64 29.89 12.21
C PRO A 205 -31.11 30.75 13.35
N SER A 206 -31.73 31.91 13.49
CA SER A 206 -31.55 33.01 14.44
C SER A 206 -31.68 32.62 15.94
N SER A 207 -30.93 31.61 16.40
CA SER A 207 -31.08 31.06 17.77
C SER A 207 -29.88 31.26 18.70
N GLY A 208 -28.78 31.90 18.25
CA GLY A 208 -27.72 32.37 19.15
C GLY A 208 -26.90 31.30 19.89
N VAL A 209 -27.06 30.01 19.60
CA VAL A 209 -26.28 28.94 20.24
C VAL A 209 -24.96 28.73 19.49
N PHE A 210 -23.87 29.21 20.10
CA PHE A 210 -22.49 28.97 19.66
C PHE A 210 -22.01 27.58 20.11
N GLY A 211 -21.44 26.79 19.20
CA GLY A 211 -20.83 25.50 19.52
C GLY A 211 -20.73 24.55 18.33
N TYR A 212 -20.01 23.44 18.53
CA TYR A 212 -19.91 22.34 17.56
C TYR A 212 -21.27 21.67 17.39
N LYS A 213 -21.68 21.43 16.14
CA LYS A 213 -22.96 20.78 15.82
C LYS A 213 -22.68 19.54 15.00
N ASN A 214 -23.25 18.41 15.39
CA ASN A 214 -23.14 17.20 14.59
C ASN A 214 -23.74 17.45 13.19
N VAL A 215 -22.89 17.40 12.17
CA VAL A 215 -23.27 17.63 10.78
C VAL A 215 -23.57 16.31 10.09
N THR A 216 -22.72 15.30 10.29
CA THR A 216 -22.86 14.01 9.64
C THR A 216 -22.07 12.90 10.33
N ARG A 217 -22.43 11.65 10.01
CA ARG A 217 -21.80 10.43 10.51
C ARG A 217 -21.02 9.75 9.38
N ILE A 218 -19.77 9.39 9.65
CA ILE A 218 -18.97 8.48 8.84
C ILE A 218 -19.11 7.09 9.46
N PRO A 219 -19.88 6.16 8.86
CA PRO A 219 -20.16 4.86 9.45
C PRO A 219 -18.93 3.94 9.49
N ALA A 220 -18.89 3.02 10.45
CA ALA A 220 -17.91 1.94 10.56
C ALA A 220 -17.83 1.12 9.27
N GLY A 221 -16.65 1.00 8.69
CA GLY A 221 -16.40 0.34 7.40
C GLY A 221 -16.22 1.33 6.24
N ALA A 222 -16.39 2.63 6.46
CA ALA A 222 -16.19 3.66 5.45
C ALA A 222 -14.72 3.72 5.01
N ARG A 223 -14.52 3.85 3.70
CA ARG A 223 -13.22 3.95 3.03
C ARG A 223 -13.18 5.19 2.16
N ARG A 224 -11.96 5.61 1.78
CA ARG A 224 -11.74 6.77 0.88
C ARG A 224 -12.50 8.00 1.38
N ILE A 225 -12.40 8.25 2.68
CA ILE A 225 -13.14 9.30 3.37
C ILE A 225 -12.49 10.63 3.03
N LYS A 226 -13.30 11.59 2.58
CA LYS A 226 -12.90 12.97 2.37
C LYS A 226 -13.96 13.91 2.92
N VAL A 227 -13.54 14.82 3.79
CA VAL A 227 -14.36 15.93 4.25
C VAL A 227 -13.65 17.22 3.86
N THR A 228 -14.40 18.16 3.31
CA THR A 228 -13.89 19.50 3.02
C THR A 228 -14.85 20.53 3.58
N ASP A 229 -14.35 21.44 4.39
CA ASP A 229 -15.07 22.65 4.73
C ASP A 229 -14.41 23.89 4.12
N LYS A 230 -15.25 24.75 3.54
CA LYS A 230 -14.87 26.00 2.88
C LYS A 230 -15.48 27.22 3.57
N SER A 231 -15.97 27.04 4.80
CA SER A 231 -16.58 28.07 5.62
C SER A 231 -15.57 28.63 6.63
N GLN A 232 -15.93 29.68 7.37
CA GLN A 232 -15.12 30.17 8.50
C GLN A 232 -15.36 29.36 9.80
N ASN A 233 -16.20 28.32 9.75
CA ASN A 233 -16.36 27.40 10.87
C ASN A 233 -15.11 26.51 11.01
N ILE A 234 -14.98 25.89 12.17
CA ILE A 234 -13.90 24.96 12.48
C ILE A 234 -14.47 23.56 12.45
N LEU A 235 -13.91 22.69 11.61
CA LEU A 235 -14.35 21.29 11.48
C LEU A 235 -13.88 20.50 12.69
N ALA A 236 -14.75 19.75 13.35
CA ALA A 236 -14.34 18.82 14.39
C ALA A 236 -14.62 17.37 13.99
N LEU A 237 -13.76 16.47 14.46
CA LEU A 237 -13.97 15.03 14.35
C LEU A 237 -14.04 14.43 15.75
N MET A 238 -15.10 13.68 16.01
CA MET A 238 -15.31 12.98 17.27
C MET A 238 -15.49 11.48 17.02
N SER A 239 -14.94 10.69 17.94
CA SER A 239 -15.20 9.25 18.08
C SER A 239 -15.91 9.01 19.42
N LEU A 240 -16.79 8.01 19.51
CA LEU A 240 -17.40 7.65 20.79
C LEU A 240 -16.38 7.09 21.78
N SER A 241 -15.37 6.36 21.29
CA SER A 241 -14.34 5.76 22.15
C SER A 241 -13.28 6.75 22.64
N LYS A 242 -12.97 7.79 21.85
CA LYS A 242 -11.90 8.76 22.16
C LYS A 242 -12.38 10.18 22.47
N GLY A 243 -13.66 10.48 22.29
CA GLY A 243 -14.15 11.86 22.30
C GLY A 243 -13.63 12.65 21.10
N TYR A 244 -13.33 13.93 21.30
CA TYR A 244 -12.79 14.79 20.24
C TYR A 244 -11.37 14.36 19.84
N VAL A 245 -11.19 14.09 18.55
CA VAL A 245 -9.91 13.65 17.96
C VAL A 245 -9.23 14.78 17.19
N ILE A 246 -10.02 15.56 16.45
CA ILE A 246 -9.57 16.74 15.71
C ILE A 246 -10.46 17.91 16.11
N ASN A 247 -9.81 19.02 16.48
CA ASN A 247 -10.44 20.19 17.10
C ASN A 247 -11.37 19.77 18.25
N GLY A 248 -12.26 20.64 18.72
CA GLY A 248 -13.13 20.35 19.87
C GLY A 248 -12.65 20.97 21.18
N ASN A 249 -13.55 21.01 22.17
CA ASN A 249 -13.32 21.65 23.48
C ASN A 249 -12.71 23.07 23.37
N TRP A 250 -13.16 23.86 22.38
CA TRP A 250 -12.66 25.21 22.09
C TRP A 250 -11.17 25.30 21.73
N THR A 251 -10.54 24.17 21.40
CA THR A 251 -9.14 24.09 21.00
C THR A 251 -8.99 23.73 19.52
N MET A 252 -7.91 24.22 18.91
CA MET A 252 -7.57 23.91 17.52
C MET A 252 -6.38 22.95 17.46
N SER A 253 -6.58 21.83 16.76
CA SER A 253 -5.56 20.85 16.45
C SER A 253 -4.59 21.38 15.39
N ARG A 254 -3.35 20.89 15.41
CA ARG A 254 -2.36 21.17 14.36
C ARG A 254 -2.66 20.32 13.12
N SER A 255 -2.29 20.80 11.93
CA SER A 255 -2.30 19.96 10.72
C SER A 255 -1.37 18.76 10.93
N GLY A 256 -1.83 17.56 10.59
CA GLY A 256 -1.09 16.34 10.89
C GLY A 256 -1.92 15.06 10.72
N VAL A 257 -1.36 13.95 11.18
CA VAL A 257 -1.98 12.62 11.13
C VAL A 257 -2.46 12.20 12.52
N TYR A 258 -3.71 11.76 12.60
CA TYR A 258 -4.40 11.38 13.83
C TYR A 258 -4.91 9.95 13.72
N LYS A 259 -4.60 9.09 14.70
CA LYS A 259 -5.02 7.68 14.73
C LYS A 259 -6.36 7.52 15.46
N VAL A 260 -7.40 7.10 14.75
CA VAL A 260 -8.75 6.87 15.29
C VAL A 260 -9.47 5.78 14.50
N ALA A 261 -10.32 4.99 15.16
CA ALA A 261 -11.16 3.98 14.50
C ALA A 261 -10.40 3.07 13.53
N GLY A 262 -9.22 2.56 13.92
CA GLY A 262 -8.42 1.66 13.08
C GLY A 262 -7.72 2.28 11.88
N THR A 263 -7.91 3.58 11.62
CA THR A 263 -7.32 4.29 10.47
C THR A 263 -6.51 5.51 10.89
N GLU A 264 -5.66 5.97 9.97
CA GLU A 264 -5.02 7.27 10.04
C GLU A 264 -5.87 8.30 9.30
N VAL A 265 -6.16 9.40 10.00
CA VAL A 265 -6.88 10.54 9.49
C VAL A 265 -5.90 11.69 9.34
N ARG A 266 -5.72 12.17 8.10
CA ARG A 266 -4.91 13.35 7.80
C ARG A 266 -5.81 14.58 7.85
N TYR A 267 -5.59 15.44 8.83
CA TYR A 267 -6.23 16.73 8.96
C TYR A 267 -5.29 17.84 8.49
N SER A 268 -5.82 18.80 7.74
CA SER A 268 -5.07 20.01 7.42
C SER A 268 -5.99 21.22 7.33
N ARG A 269 -5.46 22.33 7.84
CA ARG A 269 -6.02 23.65 7.69
C ARG A 269 -5.09 24.50 6.86
N VAL A 270 -5.49 24.81 5.64
CA VAL A 270 -4.65 25.57 4.67
C VAL A 270 -4.83 27.06 4.85
N THR A 271 -6.09 27.48 5.04
CA THR A 271 -6.46 28.87 5.32
C THR A 271 -7.49 28.88 6.44
N ILE A 272 -7.84 30.08 6.93
CA ILE A 272 -8.90 30.24 7.93
C ILE A 272 -10.26 29.70 7.47
N SER A 273 -10.46 29.59 6.15
CA SER A 273 -11.71 29.15 5.55
C SER A 273 -11.57 27.87 4.72
N HIS A 274 -10.51 27.08 4.92
CA HIS A 274 -10.29 25.85 4.16
C HIS A 274 -9.67 24.77 5.03
N GLU A 275 -10.51 23.83 5.44
CA GLU A 275 -10.16 22.66 6.23
C GLU A 275 -10.49 21.38 5.47
N PHE A 276 -9.61 20.39 5.56
CA PHE A 276 -9.84 19.08 4.98
C PHE A 276 -9.41 17.95 5.90
N LEU A 277 -10.13 16.85 5.77
CA LEU A 277 -9.90 15.59 6.44
C LEU A 277 -9.90 14.49 5.39
N GLU A 278 -8.85 13.66 5.37
CA GLU A 278 -8.76 12.50 4.49
C GLU A 278 -8.37 11.25 5.28
N ALA A 279 -9.01 10.11 4.98
CA ALA A 279 -8.65 8.82 5.56
C ALA A 279 -8.87 7.68 4.56
N SER A 280 -7.93 6.74 4.50
CA SER A 280 -8.04 5.56 3.63
C SER A 280 -9.15 4.61 4.09
N GLY A 281 -9.34 4.47 5.41
CA GLY A 281 -10.23 3.48 6.00
C GLY A 281 -9.73 2.03 5.81
N PRO A 282 -10.53 1.03 6.18
CA PRO A 282 -11.88 1.15 6.72
C PRO A 282 -11.85 1.69 8.16
N THR A 283 -12.92 2.36 8.59
CA THR A 283 -13.10 2.72 10.00
C THR A 283 -13.63 1.54 10.81
N ASP A 284 -13.12 1.32 12.02
CA ASP A 284 -13.58 0.24 12.91
C ASP A 284 -14.86 0.63 13.70
N GLU A 285 -15.15 1.92 13.81
CA GLU A 285 -16.31 2.47 14.50
C GLU A 285 -16.84 3.71 13.74
N ASP A 286 -18.03 4.16 14.14
CA ASP A 286 -18.63 5.39 13.62
C ASP A 286 -17.83 6.62 14.08
N LEU A 287 -17.60 7.55 13.15
CA LEU A 287 -17.04 8.86 13.43
C LEU A 287 -18.09 9.94 13.16
N TYR A 288 -18.01 11.03 13.92
CA TYR A 288 -18.94 12.14 13.83
C TYR A 288 -18.19 13.38 13.41
N VAL A 289 -18.67 14.02 12.35
CA VAL A 289 -18.14 15.29 11.86
C VAL A 289 -19.02 16.41 12.40
N LEU A 290 -18.39 17.39 13.03
CA LEU A 290 -19.04 18.54 13.66
C LEU A 290 -18.50 19.87 13.14
#